data_AF-A0A380ZIW3-F1
#
_entry.id   AF-A0A380ZIW3-F1
#
_cell.length_a   1.000
_cell.length_b   1.000
_cell.length_c   1.000
_cell.angle_alpha   90.00
_cell.angle_beta   90.00
_cell.angle_gamma   90.00
#
_symmetry.space_group_name_H-M   'P 1'
#
loop_
_entity.id
_entity.type
_entity.pdbx_description
1 polymer ?
#
loop_
_entity_poly.entity_id
_entity_poly.type
_entity_poly.pdbx_seq_one_letter_code
_entity_poly.pdbx_strand_id
1 'polypeptide(L)'
;MIFSLQRFLIIVFLLTNFICSVKSTYAKVSLIELPLSNLTLDEKYKHVKERLRVIEKRIKFIEKAVADLTLSQIHTPSTEYDKLIQEQKKLIDERINLSSELHDLAKEKQEFISRAHRAREYEIGEYEGKVSKVRRYLKSRRPYELGLNDDDYIDHLDNRSIYEIVKYYPMFILSCKINEDILRSDVGDLLRKDFGWKEEDFSWAKEAINLIDQELIKGLEELMTISLSDFKEYMLNDTKDRITRNPSSVKNLPLWCKTIRKIHNIMLPDKKKNILNRMRSHIEEWLNKK
;
A
#
# COMPACT_ATOMS: atom_id res chain seq x y z
N MET A 1 23.18 -40.51 24.55
CA MET A 1 22.71 -39.74 23.38
C MET A 1 21.53 -38.80 23.66
N ILE A 2 20.54 -39.17 24.49
CA ILE A 2 19.35 -38.35 24.78
C ILE A 2 19.68 -37.00 25.45
N PHE A 3 20.67 -36.96 26.35
CA PHE A 3 21.14 -35.73 27.02
C PHE A 3 21.76 -34.68 26.08
N SER A 4 22.32 -35.11 24.95
CA SER A 4 22.90 -34.21 23.94
C SER A 4 21.80 -33.51 23.13
N LEU A 5 20.76 -34.27 22.74
CA LEU A 5 19.63 -33.75 21.99
C LEU A 5 18.79 -32.77 22.81
N GLN A 6 18.54 -33.06 24.10
CA GLN A 6 17.84 -32.13 24.98
C GLN A 6 18.59 -30.81 25.19
N ARG A 7 19.91 -30.86 25.41
CA ARG A 7 20.74 -29.64 25.54
C ARG A 7 20.76 -28.84 24.24
N PHE A 8 20.88 -29.51 23.10
CA PHE A 8 20.80 -28.86 21.79
C PHE A 8 19.44 -28.18 21.56
N LEU A 9 18.33 -28.86 21.88
CA LEU A 9 16.99 -28.30 21.76
C LEU A 9 16.76 -27.09 22.69
N ILE A 10 17.31 -27.11 23.91
CA ILE A 10 17.26 -25.98 24.84
C ILE A 10 18.06 -24.80 24.29
N ILE A 11 19.28 -25.03 23.78
CA ILE A 11 20.12 -23.99 23.18
C ILE A 11 19.42 -23.38 21.96
N VAL A 12 18.86 -24.21 21.08
CA VAL A 12 18.08 -23.76 19.92
C VAL A 12 16.84 -22.98 20.34
N PHE A 13 16.14 -23.40 21.40
CA PHE A 13 14.98 -22.67 21.92
C PHE A 13 15.36 -21.29 22.44
N LEU A 14 16.43 -21.19 23.22
CA LEU A 14 16.93 -19.93 23.75
C LEU A 14 17.43 -19.02 22.63
N LEU A 15 18.17 -19.56 21.65
CA LEU A 15 18.64 -18.82 20.48
C LEU A 15 17.49 -18.35 19.59
N THR A 16 16.44 -19.15 19.40
CA THR A 16 15.29 -18.78 18.58
C THR A 16 14.52 -17.63 19.22
N ASN A 17 14.21 -17.74 20.53
CA ASN A 17 13.58 -16.64 21.27
C ASN A 17 14.46 -15.39 21.28
N PHE A 18 15.78 -15.55 21.42
CA PHE A 18 16.72 -14.44 21.34
C PHE A 18 16.74 -13.80 19.95
N ILE A 19 16.79 -14.56 18.85
CA ILE A 19 16.79 -14.03 17.48
C ILE A 19 15.47 -13.36 17.15
N CYS A 20 14.32 -13.95 17.51
CA CYS A 20 13.01 -13.32 17.35
C CYS A 20 12.91 -12.04 18.18
N SER A 21 13.41 -12.06 19.41
CA SER A 21 13.47 -10.87 20.28
C SER A 21 14.38 -9.79 19.71
N VAL A 22 15.57 -10.13 19.18
CA VAL A 22 16.49 -9.19 18.54
C VAL A 22 15.90 -8.63 17.25
N LYS A 23 15.28 -9.46 16.40
CA LYS A 23 14.62 -8.99 15.16
C LYS A 23 13.40 -8.11 15.47
N SER A 24 12.58 -8.50 16.46
CA SER A 24 11.45 -7.70 16.92
C SER A 24 11.92 -6.39 17.53
N THR A 25 12.94 -6.41 18.39
CA THR A 25 13.53 -5.22 19.01
C THR A 25 14.17 -4.32 17.96
N TYR A 26 14.92 -4.85 16.99
CA TYR A 26 15.46 -4.07 15.88
C TYR A 26 14.34 -3.45 15.04
N ALA A 27 13.29 -4.22 14.75
CA ALA A 27 12.12 -3.70 14.04
C ALA A 27 11.41 -2.60 14.87
N LYS A 28 11.26 -2.76 16.19
CA LYS A 28 10.68 -1.76 17.11
C LYS A 28 11.55 -0.52 17.29
N VAL A 29 12.86 -0.67 17.42
CA VAL A 29 13.82 0.44 17.48
C VAL A 29 13.80 1.21 16.17
N SER A 30 13.58 0.53 15.04
CA SER A 30 13.36 1.19 13.75
C SER A 30 12.02 1.91 13.61
N LEU A 31 11.11 1.76 14.58
CA LEU A 31 9.86 2.53 14.72
C LEU A 31 10.03 3.80 15.58
N ILE A 32 11.21 4.06 16.14
CA ILE A 32 11.43 5.31 16.87
C ILE A 32 11.54 6.43 15.83
N GLU A 33 10.47 7.21 15.72
CA GLU A 33 10.52 8.50 15.02
C GLU A 33 11.48 9.40 15.80
N LEU A 34 12.61 9.77 15.18
CA LEU A 34 13.49 10.79 15.71
C LEU A 34 12.98 12.15 15.21
N PRO A 35 12.38 12.99 16.07
CA PRO A 35 11.90 14.30 15.67
C PRO A 35 13.09 15.21 15.38
N LEU A 36 13.48 15.32 14.11
CA LEU A 36 14.43 16.34 13.63
C LEU A 36 13.81 17.75 13.63
N SER A 37 12.51 17.84 13.88
CA SER A 37 11.70 19.04 14.07
C SER A 37 10.64 18.72 15.14
N ASN A 38 10.06 19.71 15.82
CA ASN A 38 9.06 19.54 16.90
C ASN A 38 7.74 18.83 16.50
N LEU A 39 7.66 18.19 15.32
CA LEU A 39 6.53 17.44 14.79
C LEU A 39 6.95 16.01 14.48
N THR A 40 6.09 15.05 14.83
CA THR A 40 6.12 13.65 14.39
C THR A 40 5.94 13.53 12.88
N LEU A 41 6.30 12.38 12.28
CA LEU A 41 6.11 12.13 10.85
C LEU A 41 4.63 12.28 10.46
N ASP A 42 3.75 11.80 11.32
CA ASP A 42 2.31 11.84 11.14
C ASP A 42 1.75 13.27 11.15
N GLU A 43 2.25 14.11 12.05
CA GLU A 43 1.90 15.53 12.13
C GLU A 43 2.41 16.31 10.92
N LYS A 44 3.64 16.05 10.46
CA LYS A 44 4.18 16.66 9.23
C LYS A 44 3.33 16.31 8.02
N TYR A 45 3.03 15.02 7.85
CA TYR A 45 2.21 14.54 6.74
C TYR A 45 0.83 15.23 6.74
N LYS A 46 0.17 15.31 7.90
CA LYS A 46 -1.13 15.99 8.04
C LYS A 46 -1.03 17.49 7.76
N HIS A 47 0.02 18.15 8.24
CA HIS A 47 0.25 19.58 8.02
C HIS A 47 0.45 19.92 6.55
N VAL A 48 1.35 19.22 5.85
CA VAL A 48 1.63 19.42 4.42
C VAL A 48 0.37 19.13 3.60
N LYS A 49 -0.33 18.02 3.90
CA LYS A 49 -1.59 17.67 3.24
C LYS A 49 -2.66 18.76 3.42
N GLU A 50 -2.80 19.33 4.62
CA GLU A 50 -3.76 20.39 4.86
C GLU A 50 -3.38 21.70 4.17
N ARG A 51 -2.09 22.05 4.15
CA ARG A 51 -1.60 23.23 3.42
C ARG A 51 -1.88 23.11 1.93
N LEU A 52 -1.67 21.93 1.34
CA LEU A 52 -2.04 21.65 -0.05
C LEU A 52 -3.54 21.83 -0.30
N ARG A 53 -4.42 21.37 0.61
CA ARG A 53 -5.88 21.60 0.50
C ARG A 53 -6.20 23.09 0.38
N VAL A 54 -5.59 23.90 1.23
CA VAL A 54 -5.81 25.35 1.28
C VAL A 54 -5.32 26.02 -0.01
N ILE A 55 -4.14 25.64 -0.50
CA ILE A 55 -3.57 26.19 -1.73
C ILE A 55 -4.44 25.85 -2.94
N GLU A 56 -4.89 24.60 -3.08
CA GLU A 56 -5.76 24.24 -4.21
C GLU A 56 -7.09 24.97 -4.20
N LYS A 57 -7.71 25.14 -3.02
CA LYS A 57 -8.91 25.96 -2.88
C LYS A 57 -8.65 27.42 -3.30
N ARG A 58 -7.49 27.97 -2.94
CA ARG A 58 -7.10 29.34 -3.31
C ARG A 58 -6.83 29.47 -4.81
N ILE A 59 -6.14 28.52 -5.43
CA ILE A 59 -5.92 28.49 -6.88
C ILE A 59 -7.26 28.47 -7.62
N LYS A 60 -8.18 27.57 -7.24
CA LYS A 60 -9.53 27.50 -7.85
C LYS A 60 -10.32 28.80 -7.68
N PHE A 61 -10.21 29.45 -6.53
CA PHE A 61 -10.81 30.76 -6.30
C PHE A 61 -10.23 31.82 -7.25
N ILE A 62 -8.91 31.86 -7.42
CA ILE A 62 -8.25 32.81 -8.32
C ILE A 62 -8.61 32.52 -9.77
N GLU A 63 -8.64 31.26 -10.20
CA GLU A 63 -9.06 30.86 -11.55
C GLU A 63 -10.47 31.38 -11.87
N LYS A 64 -11.40 31.23 -10.92
CA LYS A 64 -12.76 31.77 -11.07
C LYS A 64 -12.75 33.30 -11.14
N ALA A 65 -12.03 33.98 -10.25
CA ALA A 65 -11.94 35.43 -10.26
C ALA A 65 -11.35 35.97 -11.57
N VAL A 66 -10.29 35.34 -12.09
CA VAL A 66 -9.67 35.69 -13.38
C VAL A 66 -10.65 35.49 -14.54
N ALA A 67 -11.42 34.40 -14.54
CA ALA A 67 -12.44 34.14 -15.55
C ALA A 67 -13.56 35.21 -15.51
N ASP A 68 -14.06 35.54 -14.33
CA ASP A 68 -15.08 36.58 -14.13
C ASP A 68 -14.58 37.95 -14.61
N LEU A 69 -13.32 38.31 -14.31
CA LEU A 69 -12.68 39.54 -14.79
C LEU A 69 -12.43 39.57 -16.30
N THR A 70 -12.21 38.40 -16.91
CA THR A 70 -12.02 38.28 -18.36
C THR A 70 -13.34 38.41 -19.10
N LEU A 71 -14.43 37.86 -18.54
CA LEU A 71 -15.78 37.95 -19.09
C LEU A 71 -16.40 39.35 -18.93
N SER A 72 -15.99 40.10 -17.89
CA SER A 72 -16.59 41.41 -17.62
C SER A 72 -16.23 42.47 -18.66
N GLN A 73 -15.14 42.30 -19.45
CA GLN A 73 -14.64 43.13 -20.58
C GLN A 73 -14.75 44.67 -20.49
N ILE A 74 -15.16 45.22 -19.35
CA ILE A 74 -15.52 46.62 -19.15
C ILE A 74 -14.83 47.05 -17.86
N HIS A 75 -13.67 47.70 -18.01
CA HIS A 75 -13.00 48.51 -16.98
C HIS A 75 -12.23 47.79 -15.86
N THR A 76 -11.70 46.58 -16.06
CA THR A 76 -10.77 46.00 -15.07
C THR A 76 -9.41 46.72 -15.12
N PRO A 77 -8.90 47.31 -14.02
CA PRO A 77 -7.52 47.83 -13.98
C PRO A 77 -6.56 46.66 -14.20
N SER A 78 -5.64 46.78 -15.18
CA SER A 78 -4.68 45.70 -15.50
C SER A 78 -3.92 45.21 -14.27
N THR A 79 -3.72 46.09 -13.28
CA THR A 79 -2.99 45.81 -12.04
C THR A 79 -3.68 44.80 -11.12
N GLU A 80 -5.01 44.68 -11.10
CA GLU A 80 -5.68 43.68 -10.27
C GLU A 80 -5.61 42.29 -10.92
N TYR A 81 -5.80 42.24 -12.24
CA TYR A 81 -5.59 41.03 -13.04
C TYR A 81 -4.15 40.52 -12.89
N ASP A 82 -3.15 41.39 -13.09
CA ASP A 82 -1.74 41.05 -13.00
C ASP A 82 -1.35 40.55 -11.59
N LYS A 83 -1.93 41.14 -10.53
CA LYS A 83 -1.74 40.68 -9.14
C LYS A 83 -2.30 39.28 -8.92
N LEU A 84 -3.49 38.99 -9.42
CA LEU A 84 -4.11 37.67 -9.30
C LEU A 84 -3.29 36.60 -10.04
N ILE A 85 -2.80 36.91 -11.25
CA ILE A 85 -1.92 36.00 -12.01
C ILE A 85 -0.59 35.77 -11.28
N GLN A 86 0.03 36.80 -10.70
CA GLN A 86 1.25 36.64 -9.90
C GLN A 86 1.02 35.82 -8.63
N GLU A 87 -0.10 36.05 -7.93
CA GLU A 87 -0.49 35.24 -6.77
C GLU A 87 -0.71 33.78 -7.17
N GLN A 88 -1.44 33.53 -8.27
CA GLN A 88 -1.68 32.20 -8.80
C GLN A 88 -0.36 31.48 -9.10
N LYS A 89 0.57 32.14 -9.79
CA LYS A 89 1.88 31.57 -10.12
C LYS A 89 2.64 31.16 -8.84
N LYS A 90 2.69 32.04 -7.84
CA LYS A 90 3.33 31.74 -6.55
C LYS A 90 2.69 30.53 -5.85
N LEU A 91 1.36 30.44 -5.87
CA LEU A 91 0.63 29.33 -5.28
C LEU A 91 0.84 28.02 -6.05
N ILE A 92 0.98 28.07 -7.38
CA ILE A 92 1.33 26.90 -8.20
C ILE A 92 2.73 26.40 -7.82
N ASP A 93 3.71 27.30 -7.70
CA ASP A 93 5.07 26.93 -7.28
C ASP A 93 5.07 26.31 -5.88
N GLU A 94 4.34 26.91 -4.93
CA GLU A 94 4.17 26.36 -3.58
C GLU A 94 3.49 24.98 -3.60
N ARG A 95 2.44 24.80 -4.42
CA ARG A 95 1.74 23.53 -4.61
C ARG A 95 2.68 22.44 -5.11
N ILE A 96 3.53 22.74 -6.10
CA ILE A 96 4.48 21.77 -6.66
C ILE A 96 5.45 21.31 -5.58
N ASN A 97 6.02 22.24 -4.82
CA ASN A 97 6.97 21.92 -3.75
C ASN A 97 6.33 21.07 -2.65
N LEU A 98 5.16 21.47 -2.16
CA LEU A 98 4.45 20.71 -1.12
C LEU A 98 3.96 19.35 -1.63
N SER A 99 3.64 19.22 -2.93
CA SER A 99 3.28 17.91 -3.51
C SER A 99 4.47 16.96 -3.53
N SER A 100 5.68 17.48 -3.81
CA SER A 100 6.91 16.71 -3.70
C SER A 100 7.18 16.30 -2.25
N GLU A 101 7.06 17.25 -1.31
CA GLU A 101 7.24 16.97 0.12
C GLU A 101 6.23 15.93 0.64
N LEU A 102 4.96 16.06 0.24
CA LEU A 102 3.91 15.08 0.60
C LEU A 102 4.22 13.69 0.04
N HIS A 103 4.78 13.60 -1.17
CA HIS A 103 5.19 12.33 -1.76
C HIS A 103 6.31 11.67 -0.96
N ASP A 104 7.34 12.43 -0.56
CA ASP A 104 8.44 11.93 0.24
C ASP A 104 7.95 11.47 1.63
N LEU A 105 7.11 12.27 2.30
CA LEU A 105 6.49 11.92 3.57
C LEU A 105 5.58 10.68 3.45
N ALA A 106 4.85 10.54 2.34
CA ALA A 106 4.02 9.37 2.08
C ALA A 106 4.88 8.10 1.96
N LYS A 107 6.01 8.18 1.27
CA LYS A 107 6.97 7.08 1.13
C LYS A 107 7.57 6.69 2.47
N GLU A 108 8.00 7.66 3.28
CA GLU A 108 8.51 7.42 4.63
C GLU A 108 7.46 6.73 5.52
N LYS A 109 6.22 7.24 5.50
CA LYS A 109 5.11 6.65 6.27
C LYS A 109 4.75 5.25 5.77
N GLN A 110 4.80 5.00 4.46
CA GLN A 110 4.61 3.67 3.88
C GLN A 110 5.69 2.68 4.33
N GLU A 111 6.95 3.11 4.39
CA GLU A 111 8.05 2.30 4.93
C GLU A 111 7.89 2.03 6.42
N PHE A 112 7.48 3.03 7.19
CA PHE A 112 7.18 2.88 8.61
C PHE A 112 6.09 1.84 8.87
N ILE A 113 4.96 1.97 8.18
CA ILE A 113 3.82 1.04 8.24
C ILE A 113 4.26 -0.39 7.88
N SER A 114 5.05 -0.55 6.81
CA SER A 114 5.56 -1.86 6.40
C SER A 114 6.50 -2.48 7.46
N ARG A 115 7.37 -1.68 8.08
CA ARG A 115 8.24 -2.14 9.18
C ARG A 115 7.43 -2.54 10.41
N ALA A 116 6.40 -1.76 10.78
CA ALA A 116 5.50 -2.07 11.89
C ALA A 116 4.73 -3.37 11.67
N HIS A 117 4.22 -3.59 10.44
CA HIS A 117 3.58 -4.86 10.08
C HIS A 117 4.55 -6.03 10.22
N ARG A 118 5.77 -5.90 9.68
CA ARG A 118 6.81 -6.93 9.77
C ARG A 118 7.21 -7.24 11.21
N ALA A 119 7.34 -6.21 12.07
CA ALA A 119 7.66 -6.38 13.48
C ALA A 119 6.64 -7.29 14.18
N ARG A 120 5.34 -7.05 13.95
CA ARG A 120 4.24 -7.86 14.48
C ARG A 120 4.28 -9.30 13.96
N GLU A 121 4.54 -9.50 12.67
CA GLU A 121 4.70 -10.85 12.12
C GLU A 121 5.90 -11.61 12.69
N TYR A 122 6.98 -10.92 13.07
CA TYR A 122 8.11 -11.54 13.76
C TYR A 122 7.79 -11.95 15.20
N GLU A 123 6.95 -11.20 15.91
CA GLU A 123 6.44 -11.62 17.23
C GLU A 123 5.65 -12.94 17.14
N ILE A 124 4.97 -13.15 16.01
CA ILE A 124 4.24 -14.39 15.73
C ILE A 124 5.20 -15.55 15.40
N GLY A 125 6.42 -15.27 14.94
CA GLY A 125 7.48 -16.26 14.72
C GLY A 125 7.33 -17.09 13.43
N GLU A 126 6.57 -16.62 12.45
CA GLU A 126 6.30 -17.36 11.21
C GLU A 126 6.64 -16.59 9.93
N TYR A 127 7.07 -15.34 10.07
CA TYR A 127 7.23 -14.39 8.97
C TYR A 127 8.11 -14.93 7.83
N GLU A 128 9.32 -15.40 8.12
CA GLU A 128 10.28 -15.84 7.08
C GLU A 128 9.77 -17.05 6.30
N GLY A 129 9.12 -18.00 6.99
CA GLY A 129 8.51 -19.17 6.36
C GLY A 129 7.31 -18.80 5.48
N LYS A 130 6.47 -17.87 5.92
CA LYS A 130 5.35 -17.33 5.13
C LYS A 130 5.87 -16.58 3.90
N VAL A 131 6.83 -15.68 4.07
CA VAL A 131 7.47 -14.93 2.98
C VAL A 131 8.11 -15.88 1.97
N SER A 132 8.80 -16.93 2.44
CA SER A 132 9.41 -17.93 1.56
C SER A 132 8.37 -18.74 0.76
N LYS A 133 7.21 -19.04 1.35
CA LYS A 133 6.08 -19.65 0.63
C LYS A 133 5.50 -18.70 -0.42
N VAL A 134 5.29 -17.42 -0.07
CA VAL A 134 4.81 -16.41 -1.03
C VAL A 134 5.79 -16.23 -2.18
N ARG A 135 7.10 -16.13 -1.89
CA ARG A 135 8.16 -16.03 -2.91
C ARG A 135 8.14 -17.22 -3.87
N ARG A 136 8.03 -18.45 -3.36
CA ARG A 136 7.91 -19.65 -4.22
C ARG A 136 6.65 -19.61 -5.07
N TYR A 137 5.51 -19.25 -4.47
CA TYR A 137 4.24 -19.11 -5.18
C TYR A 137 4.34 -18.12 -6.35
N LEU A 138 4.94 -16.95 -6.12
CA LEU A 138 5.13 -15.91 -7.15
C LEU A 138 6.14 -16.32 -8.22
N LYS A 139 7.29 -16.92 -7.85
CA LYS A 139 8.30 -17.38 -8.82
C LYS A 139 7.83 -18.53 -9.70
N SER A 140 6.89 -19.34 -9.20
CA SER A 140 6.35 -20.49 -9.94
C SER A 140 5.33 -20.12 -11.02
N ARG A 141 5.06 -18.83 -11.23
CA ARG A 141 4.04 -18.32 -12.15
C ARG A 141 4.62 -17.25 -13.04
N ARG A 142 4.07 -17.15 -14.24
CA ARG A 142 4.33 -16.03 -15.15
C ARG A 142 3.52 -14.80 -14.68
N PRO A 143 3.98 -13.57 -14.97
CA PRO A 143 3.30 -12.35 -14.55
C PRO A 143 1.83 -12.28 -14.95
N TYR A 144 1.46 -12.68 -16.16
CA TYR A 144 0.06 -12.69 -16.61
C TYR A 144 -0.81 -13.65 -15.80
N GLU A 145 -0.28 -14.79 -15.34
CA GLU A 145 -1.01 -15.74 -14.48
C GLU A 145 -1.30 -15.15 -13.09
N LEU A 146 -0.57 -14.11 -12.73
CA LEU A 146 -0.76 -13.36 -11.49
C LEU A 146 -1.72 -12.18 -11.68
N GLY A 147 -2.14 -11.85 -12.90
CA GLY A 147 -2.96 -10.67 -13.21
C GLY A 147 -2.15 -9.38 -13.35
N LEU A 148 -0.83 -9.49 -13.58
CA LEU A 148 0.01 -8.37 -13.95
C LEU A 148 0.00 -8.22 -15.48
N ASN A 149 -0.03 -6.99 -15.98
CA ASN A 149 -0.03 -6.77 -17.42
C ASN A 149 1.28 -7.26 -18.05
N ASP A 150 1.14 -8.00 -19.15
CA ASP A 150 2.21 -8.24 -20.11
C ASP A 150 2.45 -6.93 -20.87
N ASP A 151 3.41 -6.12 -20.40
CA ASP A 151 4.24 -5.41 -21.36
C ASP A 151 5.30 -6.45 -21.79
N ASP A 152 5.23 -6.83 -23.07
CA ASP A 152 5.95 -7.96 -23.68
C ASP A 152 7.38 -8.19 -23.10
N TYR A 153 7.73 -9.46 -22.89
CA TYR A 153 9.07 -10.01 -22.56
C TYR A 153 9.46 -10.24 -21.08
N ILE A 154 8.55 -10.19 -20.10
CA ILE A 154 8.89 -10.62 -18.73
C ILE A 154 8.41 -12.04 -18.46
N ASP A 155 9.28 -13.02 -18.66
CA ASP A 155 8.96 -14.44 -18.36
C ASP A 155 8.77 -14.70 -16.86
N HIS A 156 9.46 -13.94 -16.01
CA HIS A 156 9.47 -14.14 -14.55
C HIS A 156 9.58 -12.83 -13.79
N LEU A 157 8.89 -12.76 -12.63
CA LEU A 157 9.10 -11.67 -11.68
C LEU A 157 10.50 -11.73 -11.08
N ASP A 158 11.21 -10.60 -11.14
CA ASP A 158 12.48 -10.45 -10.47
C ASP A 158 12.33 -10.43 -8.93
N ASN A 159 13.45 -10.60 -8.22
CA ASN A 159 13.44 -10.62 -6.75
C ASN A 159 12.94 -9.30 -6.14
N ARG A 160 13.15 -8.18 -6.84
CA ARG A 160 12.74 -6.84 -6.39
C ARG A 160 11.22 -6.71 -6.42
N SER A 161 10.59 -7.05 -7.54
CA SER A 161 9.14 -7.02 -7.72
C SER A 161 8.45 -7.93 -6.71
N ILE A 162 8.98 -9.14 -6.51
CA ILE A 162 8.46 -10.07 -5.49
C ILE A 162 8.56 -9.46 -4.09
N TYR A 163 9.70 -8.81 -3.77
CA TYR A 163 9.87 -8.15 -2.48
C TYR A 163 8.84 -7.04 -2.27
N GLU A 164 8.61 -6.18 -3.27
CA GLU A 164 7.61 -5.11 -3.21
C GLU A 164 6.18 -5.67 -3.07
N ILE A 165 5.83 -6.73 -3.81
CA ILE A 165 4.53 -7.38 -3.69
C ILE A 165 4.29 -7.90 -2.27
N VAL A 166 5.29 -8.57 -1.69
CA VAL A 166 5.22 -9.06 -0.30
C VAL A 166 5.19 -7.90 0.69
N LYS A 167 5.96 -6.84 0.45
CA LYS A 167 6.06 -5.67 1.34
C LYS A 167 4.73 -4.91 1.44
N TYR A 168 3.99 -4.82 0.33
CA TYR A 168 2.79 -4.00 0.20
C TYR A 168 1.50 -4.80 -0.02
N TYR A 169 1.52 -6.13 0.19
CA TYR A 169 0.30 -6.93 0.05
C TYR A 169 -0.91 -6.43 0.85
N PRO A 170 -0.78 -5.84 2.07
CA PRO A 170 -1.94 -5.32 2.79
C PRO A 170 -2.61 -4.14 2.06
N MET A 171 -1.80 -3.31 1.37
CA MET A 171 -2.32 -2.21 0.54
C MET A 171 -3.12 -2.76 -0.64
N PHE A 172 -2.66 -3.85 -1.27
CA PHE A 172 -3.42 -4.47 -2.37
C PHE A 172 -4.74 -5.11 -1.92
N ILE A 173 -4.85 -5.58 -0.66
CA ILE A 173 -6.13 -6.03 -0.11
C ILE A 173 -7.12 -4.86 -0.06
N LEU A 174 -6.67 -3.69 0.39
CA LEU A 174 -7.49 -2.48 0.40
C LEU A 174 -7.87 -2.05 -1.03
N SER A 175 -6.95 -2.15 -1.99
CA SER A 175 -7.28 -1.94 -3.40
C SER A 175 -8.37 -2.91 -3.90
N CYS A 176 -8.32 -4.19 -3.52
CA CYS A 176 -9.38 -5.15 -3.87
C CYS A 176 -10.73 -4.81 -3.22
N LYS A 177 -10.74 -4.30 -1.99
CA LYS A 177 -11.95 -3.80 -1.33
C LYS A 177 -12.56 -2.59 -2.06
N ILE A 178 -11.72 -1.72 -2.63
CA ILE A 178 -12.18 -0.58 -3.43
C ILE A 178 -12.74 -1.05 -4.77
N ASN A 179 -12.10 -2.03 -5.42
CA ASN A 179 -12.65 -2.63 -6.63
C ASN A 179 -14.00 -3.32 -6.40
N GLU A 180 -14.22 -3.94 -5.23
CA GLU A 180 -15.55 -4.42 -4.83
C GLU A 180 -16.59 -3.29 -4.79
N ASP A 181 -16.21 -2.13 -4.26
CA ASP A 181 -17.10 -0.98 -4.19
C ASP A 181 -17.39 -0.39 -5.58
N ILE A 182 -16.39 -0.35 -6.46
CA ILE A 182 -16.54 0.09 -7.87
C ILE A 182 -17.46 -0.89 -8.61
N LEU A 183 -17.34 -2.19 -8.37
CA LEU A 183 -18.24 -3.19 -8.94
C LEU A 183 -19.70 -2.99 -8.50
N ARG A 184 -19.95 -2.29 -7.39
CA ARG A 184 -21.29 -1.90 -6.91
C ARG A 184 -21.71 -0.48 -7.33
N SER A 185 -20.90 0.24 -8.10
CA SER A 185 -21.21 1.58 -8.58
C SER A 185 -21.96 1.57 -9.92
N ASP A 186 -22.21 2.76 -10.46
CA ASP A 186 -22.75 3.04 -11.80
C ASP A 186 -22.05 2.30 -12.96
N VAL A 187 -20.76 1.98 -12.84
CA VAL A 187 -20.01 1.23 -13.87
C VAL A 187 -20.01 -0.29 -13.64
N GLY A 188 -20.61 -0.75 -12.55
CA GLY A 188 -20.60 -2.17 -12.16
C GLY A 188 -21.21 -3.08 -13.21
N ASP A 189 -22.32 -2.69 -13.83
CA ASP A 189 -22.97 -3.51 -14.87
C ASP A 189 -22.09 -3.70 -16.09
N LEU A 190 -21.37 -2.64 -16.51
CA LEU A 190 -20.38 -2.70 -17.58
C LEU A 190 -19.22 -3.65 -17.23
N LEU A 191 -18.69 -3.54 -16.02
CA LEU A 191 -17.61 -4.42 -15.53
C LEU A 191 -18.01 -5.89 -15.47
N ARG A 192 -19.25 -6.19 -15.06
CA ARG A 192 -19.76 -7.57 -15.05
C ARG A 192 -19.97 -8.11 -16.47
N LYS A 193 -20.58 -7.32 -17.34
CA LYS A 193 -20.97 -7.76 -18.69
C LYS A 193 -19.77 -7.87 -19.63
N ASP A 194 -18.94 -6.83 -19.69
CA ASP A 194 -17.93 -6.69 -20.73
C ASP A 194 -16.56 -7.21 -20.27
N PHE A 195 -16.31 -7.23 -18.95
CA PHE A 195 -15.05 -7.68 -18.37
C PHE A 195 -15.19 -8.95 -17.53
N GLY A 196 -16.41 -9.45 -17.31
CA GLY A 196 -16.66 -10.70 -16.59
C GLY A 196 -16.35 -10.64 -15.10
N TRP A 197 -16.28 -9.44 -14.50
CA TRP A 197 -16.03 -9.29 -13.07
C TRP A 197 -17.15 -9.95 -12.26
N LYS A 198 -16.77 -10.63 -11.18
CA LYS A 198 -17.73 -11.23 -10.25
C LYS A 198 -17.50 -10.72 -8.84
N GLU A 199 -18.58 -10.65 -8.06
CA GLU A 199 -18.50 -10.20 -6.66
C GLU A 199 -17.55 -11.09 -5.82
N GLU A 200 -17.54 -12.40 -6.08
CA GLU A 200 -16.66 -13.38 -5.43
C GLU A 200 -15.15 -13.14 -5.65
N ASP A 201 -14.79 -12.40 -6.69
CA ASP A 201 -13.40 -12.04 -6.98
C ASP A 201 -12.84 -11.03 -5.95
N PHE A 202 -13.74 -10.26 -5.30
CA PHE A 202 -13.38 -9.13 -4.43
C PHE A 202 -13.93 -9.20 -3.00
N SER A 203 -15.08 -9.83 -2.78
CA SER A 203 -15.82 -9.80 -1.50
C SER A 203 -15.02 -10.31 -0.29
N TRP A 204 -14.03 -11.18 -0.51
CA TRP A 204 -13.11 -11.68 0.51
C TRP A 204 -12.25 -10.58 1.16
N ALA A 205 -12.06 -9.44 0.48
CA ALA A 205 -11.17 -8.38 0.94
C ALA A 205 -11.66 -7.75 2.25
N LYS A 206 -12.98 -7.62 2.44
CA LYS A 206 -13.57 -7.11 3.68
C LYS A 206 -13.20 -7.95 4.89
N GLU A 207 -13.30 -9.28 4.77
CA GLU A 207 -12.91 -10.20 5.83
C GLU A 207 -11.40 -10.17 6.08
N ALA A 208 -10.60 -10.13 5.01
CA ALA A 208 -9.15 -10.03 5.11
C ALA A 208 -8.68 -8.77 5.85
N ILE A 209 -9.31 -7.63 5.61
CA ILE A 209 -9.03 -6.36 6.32
C ILE A 209 -9.28 -6.52 7.83
N ASN A 210 -10.37 -7.18 8.23
CA ASN A 210 -10.70 -7.42 9.63
C ASN A 210 -9.70 -8.35 10.35
N LEU A 211 -8.91 -9.13 9.60
CA LEU A 211 -7.88 -10.01 10.14
C LEU A 211 -6.51 -9.34 10.26
N ILE A 212 -6.36 -8.13 9.73
CA ILE A 212 -5.14 -7.32 9.82
C ILE A 212 -5.29 -6.34 10.99
N ASP A 213 -4.15 -5.96 11.57
CA ASP A 213 -4.08 -4.91 12.59
C ASP A 213 -4.78 -3.63 12.11
N GLN A 214 -5.75 -3.13 12.88
CA GLN A 214 -6.61 -2.03 12.44
C GLN A 214 -5.91 -0.68 12.41
N GLU A 215 -4.87 -0.47 13.23
CA GLU A 215 -4.04 0.74 13.16
C GLU A 215 -3.21 0.74 11.86
N LEU A 216 -2.72 -0.43 11.45
CA LEU A 216 -2.07 -0.60 10.16
C LEU A 216 -3.00 -0.27 8.99
N ILE A 217 -4.23 -0.79 9.02
CA ILE A 217 -5.24 -0.53 7.99
C ILE A 217 -5.54 0.96 7.89
N LYS A 218 -5.79 1.62 9.03
CA LYS A 218 -6.04 3.06 9.07
C LYS A 218 -4.89 3.86 8.47
N GLY A 219 -3.64 3.52 8.81
CA GLY A 219 -2.46 4.18 8.25
C GLY A 219 -2.34 3.99 6.74
N LEU A 220 -2.68 2.81 6.22
CA LEU A 220 -2.70 2.53 4.78
C LEU A 220 -3.83 3.25 4.05
N GLU A 221 -5.02 3.35 4.65
CA GLU A 221 -6.13 4.13 4.10
C GLU A 221 -5.79 5.61 4.00
N GLU A 222 -5.14 6.17 5.04
CA GLU A 222 -4.64 7.55 5.01
C GLU A 222 -3.64 7.77 3.86
N LEU A 223 -2.74 6.81 3.61
CA LEU A 223 -1.80 6.84 2.49
C LEU A 223 -2.50 6.68 1.14
N MET A 224 -3.54 5.87 1.02
CA MET A 224 -4.23 5.74 -0.25
C MET A 224 -4.96 7.04 -0.61
N THR A 225 -5.42 7.83 0.36
CA THR A 225 -6.01 9.16 0.14
C THR A 225 -4.99 10.28 -0.18
N ILE A 226 -3.91 9.98 -0.90
CA ILE A 226 -2.88 10.97 -1.30
C ILE A 226 -3.47 12.12 -2.13
N SER A 227 -4.50 11.88 -2.95
CA SER A 227 -5.18 12.95 -3.70
C SER A 227 -6.17 13.76 -2.84
N LEU A 228 -6.39 15.01 -3.24
CA LEU A 228 -7.41 15.88 -2.65
C LEU A 228 -8.85 15.47 -3.00
N SER A 229 -9.03 14.61 -4.01
CA SER A 229 -10.25 13.83 -4.23
C SER A 229 -10.26 12.57 -3.38
N ASP A 230 -11.45 12.10 -3.00
CA ASP A 230 -11.59 10.81 -2.31
C ASP A 230 -10.89 9.72 -3.14
N PHE A 231 -9.98 8.94 -2.54
CA PHE A 231 -9.21 7.92 -3.28
C PHE A 231 -10.11 6.95 -4.05
N LYS A 232 -11.29 6.65 -3.49
CA LYS A 232 -12.33 5.86 -4.14
C LYS A 232 -12.86 6.53 -5.42
N GLU A 233 -13.06 7.85 -5.40
CA GLU A 233 -13.46 8.62 -6.57
C GLU A 233 -12.34 8.67 -7.61
N TYR A 234 -11.09 8.86 -7.18
CA TYR A 234 -9.93 8.77 -8.06
C TYR A 234 -9.87 7.40 -8.75
N MET A 235 -9.98 6.31 -8.00
CA MET A 235 -9.97 4.94 -8.53
C MET A 235 -11.16 4.67 -9.45
N LEU A 236 -12.35 5.21 -9.15
CA LEU A 236 -13.52 5.10 -10.02
C LEU A 236 -13.27 5.82 -11.36
N ASN A 237 -12.75 7.05 -11.33
CA ASN A 237 -12.43 7.83 -12.52
C ASN A 237 -11.30 7.20 -13.33
N ASP A 238 -10.24 6.71 -12.68
CA ASP A 238 -9.16 5.95 -13.33
C ASP A 238 -9.70 4.67 -13.97
N THR A 239 -10.63 3.96 -13.31
CA THR A 239 -11.28 2.77 -13.90
C THR A 239 -12.10 3.15 -15.14
N LYS A 240 -12.89 4.23 -15.08
CA LYS A 240 -13.63 4.77 -16.24
C LYS A 240 -12.70 5.10 -17.42
N ASP A 241 -11.59 5.78 -17.13
CA ASP A 241 -10.58 6.12 -18.13
C ASP A 241 -9.91 4.88 -18.73
N ARG A 242 -9.55 3.89 -17.89
CA ARG A 242 -8.90 2.64 -18.33
C ARG A 242 -9.82 1.74 -19.15
N ILE A 243 -11.12 1.70 -18.85
CA ILE A 243 -12.11 0.99 -19.67
C ILE A 243 -12.03 1.48 -21.12
N THR A 244 -11.80 2.79 -21.31
CA THR A 244 -11.72 3.40 -22.64
C THR A 244 -10.32 3.26 -23.27
N ARG A 245 -9.25 3.48 -22.48
CA ARG A 245 -7.88 3.63 -23.00
C ARG A 245 -7.02 2.37 -22.92
N ASN A 246 -7.23 1.52 -21.91
CA ASN A 246 -6.43 0.31 -21.69
C ASN A 246 -7.28 -0.82 -21.05
N PRO A 247 -8.18 -1.46 -21.83
CA PRO A 247 -9.14 -2.44 -21.32
C PRO A 247 -8.49 -3.68 -20.71
N SER A 248 -7.28 -4.06 -21.14
CA SER A 248 -6.57 -5.23 -20.61
C SER A 248 -6.23 -5.08 -19.13
N SER A 249 -5.84 -3.87 -18.71
CA SER A 249 -5.57 -3.56 -17.30
C SER A 249 -6.79 -3.75 -16.41
N VAL A 250 -7.99 -3.44 -16.92
CA VAL A 250 -9.27 -3.64 -16.21
C VAL A 250 -9.65 -5.11 -16.17
N LYS A 251 -9.43 -5.84 -17.27
CA LYS A 251 -9.71 -7.27 -17.39
C LYS A 251 -8.90 -8.13 -16.40
N ASN A 252 -7.66 -7.73 -16.11
CA ASN A 252 -6.75 -8.52 -15.26
C ASN A 252 -6.93 -8.30 -13.75
N LEU A 253 -7.63 -7.25 -13.32
CA LEU A 253 -7.83 -6.90 -11.90
C LEU A 253 -8.44 -8.03 -11.05
N PRO A 254 -9.48 -8.77 -11.50
CA PRO A 254 -10.00 -9.93 -10.76
C PRO A 254 -8.94 -11.01 -10.51
N LEU A 255 -8.08 -11.27 -11.50
CA LEU A 255 -7.00 -12.25 -11.37
C LEU A 255 -5.93 -11.77 -10.38
N TRP A 256 -5.58 -10.49 -10.43
CA TRP A 256 -4.71 -9.88 -9.43
C TRP A 256 -5.27 -10.01 -8.01
N CYS A 257 -6.57 -9.72 -7.81
CA CYS A 257 -7.19 -9.88 -6.50
C CYS A 257 -7.23 -11.35 -6.03
N LYS A 258 -7.39 -12.32 -6.94
CA LYS A 258 -7.22 -13.75 -6.62
C LYS A 258 -5.79 -14.07 -6.17
N THR A 259 -4.78 -13.51 -6.84
CA THR A 259 -3.37 -13.64 -6.44
C THR A 259 -3.14 -13.08 -5.04
N ILE A 260 -3.62 -11.86 -4.76
CA ILE A 260 -3.50 -11.24 -3.44
C ILE A 260 -4.23 -12.05 -2.37
N ARG A 261 -5.41 -12.61 -2.65
CA ARG A 261 -6.10 -13.54 -1.74
C ARG A 261 -5.23 -14.74 -1.39
N LYS A 262 -4.54 -15.33 -2.36
CA LYS A 262 -3.60 -16.45 -2.12
C LYS A 262 -2.43 -16.01 -1.26
N ILE A 263 -1.85 -14.83 -1.51
CA ILE A 263 -0.79 -14.27 -0.67
C ILE A 263 -1.30 -14.06 0.76
N HIS A 264 -2.44 -13.40 0.94
CA HIS A 264 -3.05 -13.18 2.26
C HIS A 264 -3.25 -14.49 3.02
N ASN A 265 -3.81 -15.52 2.37
CA ASN A 265 -4.01 -16.82 2.98
C ASN A 265 -2.70 -17.50 3.43
N ILE A 266 -1.60 -17.30 2.70
CA ILE A 266 -0.26 -17.77 3.12
C ILE A 266 0.25 -16.95 4.32
N MET A 267 -0.06 -15.65 4.34
CA MET A 267 0.36 -14.72 5.39
C MET A 267 -0.45 -14.83 6.68
N LEU A 268 -1.64 -15.46 6.66
CA LEU A 268 -2.43 -15.69 7.87
C LEU A 268 -1.64 -16.52 8.91
N PRO A 269 -1.75 -16.18 10.21
CA PRO A 269 -1.12 -16.96 11.26
C PRO A 269 -1.68 -18.38 11.31
N ASP A 270 -0.80 -19.38 11.40
CA ASP A 270 -1.24 -20.76 11.61
C ASP A 270 -1.69 -20.93 13.06
N LYS A 271 -3.00 -20.77 13.30
CA LYS A 271 -3.61 -20.91 14.64
C LYS A 271 -3.36 -22.29 15.27
N LYS A 272 -2.96 -23.30 14.49
CA LYS A 272 -2.67 -24.66 14.98
C LYS A 272 -1.19 -24.90 15.32
N LYS A 273 -0.30 -23.96 15.03
CA LYS A 273 1.12 -24.08 15.42
C LYS A 273 1.31 -23.76 16.90
N ASN A 274 1.27 -24.83 17.70
CA ASN A 274 1.97 -24.96 18.98
C ASN A 274 3.40 -24.38 18.87
N ILE A 275 3.90 -23.73 19.92
CA ILE A 275 5.29 -23.26 20.08
C ILE A 275 6.35 -24.24 19.50
N LEU A 276 6.17 -25.55 19.69
CA LEU A 276 7.03 -26.61 19.15
C LEU A 276 7.07 -26.66 17.61
N ASN A 277 5.96 -26.35 16.93
CA ASN A 277 5.93 -26.27 15.47
C ASN A 277 6.58 -24.97 14.96
N ARG A 278 6.55 -23.89 15.74
CA ARG A 278 7.30 -22.65 15.45
C ARG A 278 8.81 -22.91 15.59
N MET A 279 9.22 -23.62 16.64
CA MET A 279 10.61 -24.07 16.83
C MET A 279 11.08 -24.97 15.69
N ARG A 280 10.28 -25.96 15.29
CA ARG A 280 10.62 -26.87 14.18
C ARG A 280 10.79 -26.13 12.85
N SER A 281 9.91 -25.17 12.54
CA SER A 281 10.01 -24.37 11.32
C SER A 281 11.30 -23.55 11.26
N HIS A 282 11.74 -22.99 12.39
CA HIS A 282 13.01 -22.26 12.46
C HIS A 282 14.23 -23.17 12.33
N ILE A 283 14.18 -24.38 12.91
CA ILE A 283 15.24 -25.39 12.77
C ILE A 283 15.36 -25.85 11.31
N GLU A 284 14.24 -26.18 10.67
CA GLU A 284 14.21 -26.60 9.26
C GLU A 284 14.70 -25.48 8.33
N GLU A 285 14.39 -24.21 8.62
CA GLU A 285 14.89 -23.06 7.87
C GLU A 285 16.40 -22.85 8.04
N TRP A 286 16.93 -23.04 9.26
CA TRP A 286 18.36 -22.90 9.53
C TRP A 286 19.18 -24.01 8.88
N LEU A 287 18.67 -25.24 8.88
CA LEU A 287 19.34 -26.40 8.30
C LEU A 287 19.21 -26.47 6.76
N ASN A 288 18.16 -25.88 6.17
CA ASN A 288 17.93 -25.90 4.72
C ASN A 288 18.43 -24.66 3.97
N LYS A 289 19.18 -23.75 4.61
CA LYS A 289 19.98 -22.75 3.90
C LYS A 289 21.17 -23.44 3.21
N LYS A 290 20.94 -23.94 2.00
CA LYS A 290 21.97 -24.07 0.95
C LYS A 290 21.93 -22.84 0.07
#